data_AF-A0A660M347-F1
#
_entry.id   AF-A0A660M347-F1
#
_cell.length_a   1.000
_cell.length_b   1.000
_cell.length_c   1.000
_cell.angle_alpha   90.00
_cell.angle_beta   90.00
_cell.angle_gamma   90.00
#
_symmetry.space_group_name_H-M   'P 1'
#
loop_
_entity.id
_entity.type
_entity.pdbx_description
1 polymer ?
#
loop_
_entity_poly.entity_id
_entity_poly.type
_entity_poly.pdbx_seq_one_letter_code
_entity_poly.pdbx_strand_id
1 'polypeptide(L)' 'MIKQKKRRNKKYTGADAATQRPKVIRITATNRSKLSQWIFDRKKFLRAIGVVILAVISLALIISGIISLFR' A
#
# COMPACT_ATOMS: atom_id res chain seq x y z
N MET A 1 17.33 -2.31 -32.71
CA MET A 1 18.17 -1.88 -31.56
C MET A 1 17.47 -0.73 -30.86
N ILE A 2 17.08 -0.88 -29.59
CA ILE A 2 16.43 0.18 -28.81
C ILE A 2 17.50 1.23 -28.47
N LYS A 3 17.31 2.48 -28.90
CA LYS A 3 18.24 3.59 -28.62
C LYS A 3 18.35 3.78 -27.10
N GLN A 4 19.47 3.37 -26.51
CA GLN A 4 19.77 3.66 -25.11
C GLN A 4 20.08 5.15 -24.97
N LYS A 5 19.22 5.85 -24.24
CA LYS A 5 19.39 7.28 -23.95
C LYS A 5 20.65 7.46 -23.09
N LYS A 6 21.65 8.17 -23.61
CA LYS A 6 22.91 8.46 -22.90
C LYS A 6 22.60 9.18 -21.58
N ARG A 7 23.10 8.64 -20.46
CA ARG A 7 22.96 9.27 -19.13
C ARG A 7 23.69 10.63 -19.14
N ARG A 8 23.08 11.66 -18.56
CA ARG A 8 23.68 13.00 -18.49
C ARG A 8 24.70 13.01 -17.34
N ASN A 9 25.99 12.91 -17.68
CA ASN A 9 27.09 12.80 -16.70
C ASN A 9 27.84 14.14 -16.50
N LYS A 10 27.39 15.21 -17.15
CA LYS A 10 28.05 16.52 -17.07
C LYS A 10 27.87 17.07 -15.65
N LYS A 11 28.98 17.36 -14.97
CA LYS A 11 28.97 18.08 -13.69
C LYS A 11 28.28 19.43 -13.88
N TYR A 12 27.27 19.72 -13.07
CA TYR A 12 26.65 21.05 -13.03
C TYR A 12 27.72 22.05 -12.59
N THR A 13 28.01 23.03 -13.44
CA THR A 13 29.04 24.06 -13.26
C THR A 13 28.41 25.42 -13.54
N GLY A 14 28.69 26.42 -12.69
CA GLY A 14 28.11 27.77 -12.75
C GLY A 14 27.81 28.34 -11.36
N ALA A 15 27.69 29.66 -11.23
CA ALA A 15 27.39 30.33 -9.96
C ALA A 15 26.06 29.85 -9.33
N ASP A 16 25.06 29.56 -10.16
CA ASP A 16 23.76 29.02 -9.75
C ASP A 16 23.76 27.52 -9.42
N ALA A 17 24.83 26.79 -9.75
CA ALA A 17 24.94 25.35 -9.45
C ALA A 17 25.12 25.07 -7.96
N ALA A 18 25.60 26.06 -7.19
CA ALA A 18 25.72 25.97 -5.74
C ALA A 18 24.36 26.13 -5.01
N THR A 19 23.38 26.74 -5.68
CA THR A 19 22.06 27.08 -5.12
C THR A 19 21.12 25.88 -5.06
N GLN A 20 21.23 24.95 -6.02
CA GLN A 20 20.47 23.69 -6.06
C GLN A 20 21.35 22.48 -5.75
N ARG A 21 21.83 22.37 -4.51
CA ARG A 21 22.45 21.12 -4.05
C ARG A 21 21.39 20.02 -4.04
N PRO A 22 21.66 18.83 -4.62
CA PRO A 22 20.71 17.72 -4.55
C PRO A 22 20.51 17.31 -3.09
N LYS A 23 19.29 17.45 -2.60
CA LYS A 23 18.91 16.96 -1.28
C LYS A 23 18.89 15.44 -1.34
N VAL A 24 19.89 14.80 -0.74
CA VAL A 24 19.89 13.34 -0.57
C VAL A 24 18.77 12.99 0.41
N ILE A 25 17.65 12.52 -0.12
CA ILE A 25 16.54 12.02 0.70
C ILE A 25 16.94 10.64 1.20
N ARG A 26 17.29 10.53 2.49
CA ARG A 26 17.50 9.24 3.13
C ARG A 26 16.14 8.61 3.39
N ILE A 27 15.78 7.61 2.59
CA ILE A 27 14.57 6.82 2.79
C ILE A 27 14.90 5.79 3.88
N THR A 28 14.53 6.07 5.13
CA THR A 28 14.63 5.10 6.21
C THR A 28 13.37 4.22 6.21
N ALA A 29 13.56 2.92 6.43
CA ALA A 29 12.42 2.05 6.70
C ALA A 29 11.72 2.55 7.97
N THR A 30 10.40 2.74 7.91
CA THR A 30 9.64 3.10 9.11
C THR A 30 9.85 2.01 10.16
N ASN A 31 10.29 2.36 11.38
CA ASN A 31 10.38 1.40 12.47
C ASN A 31 8.95 0.93 12.80
N ARG A 32 8.59 -0.27 12.33
CA ARG A 32 7.31 -0.91 12.62
C ARG A 32 7.56 -2.14 13.47
N SER A 33 6.72 -2.36 14.47
CA SER A 33 6.70 -3.62 15.19
C SER A 33 6.41 -4.78 14.24
N LYS A 34 6.92 -5.97 14.55
CA LYS A 34 6.70 -7.18 13.74
C LYS A 34 5.21 -7.42 13.44
N LEU A 35 4.35 -7.08 14.41
CA LEU A 35 2.90 -7.23 14.32
C LEU A 35 2.28 -6.24 13.31
N SER A 36 2.67 -4.96 13.36
CA SER A 36 2.22 -3.94 12.41
C SER A 36 2.66 -4.24 10.98
N GLN A 37 3.90 -4.74 10.83
CA GLN A 37 4.44 -5.12 9.53
C GLN A 37 3.68 -6.32 8.94
N TRP A 38 3.42 -7.35 9.75
CA TRP A 38 2.66 -8.52 9.33
C TRP A 38 1.23 -8.18 8.86
N ILE A 39 0.52 -7.29 9.58
CA ILE A 39 -0.81 -6.81 9.17
C ILE A 39 -0.72 -6.04 7.85
N PHE A 40 0.30 -5.20 7.69
CA PHE A 40 0.50 -4.42 6.48
C PHE A 40 0.72 -5.33 5.26
N ASP A 41 1.56 -6.34 5.40
CA ASP A 41 1.87 -7.29 4.33
C ASP A 41 0.64 -8.12 3.94
N ARG A 42 -0.20 -8.48 4.92
CA ARG A 42 -1.41 -9.29 4.70
C ARG A 42 -2.69 -8.47 4.52
N LYS A 43 -2.60 -7.15 4.42
CA LYS A 43 -3.77 -6.25 4.37
C LYS A 43 -4.74 -6.60 3.25
N LYS A 44 -4.25 -7.01 2.07
CA LYS A 44 -5.11 -7.42 0.95
C LYS A 44 -5.90 -8.69 1.28
N PHE A 45 -5.26 -9.67 1.90
CA PHE A 45 -5.88 -10.93 2.30
C PHE A 45 -6.90 -10.72 3.44
N LEU A 46 -6.53 -9.93 4.45
CA LEU A 46 -7.42 -9.56 5.55
C LEU A 46 -8.67 -8.82 5.06
N ARG A 47 -8.52 -7.93 4.07
CA ARG A 47 -9.67 -7.24 3.44
C ARG A 47 -10.59 -8.22 2.73
N ALA A 48 -10.04 -9.15 1.95
CA ALA A 48 -10.84 -10.15 1.24
C ALA A 48 -11.62 -11.04 2.22
N ILE A 49 -10.95 -11.55 3.26
CA ILE A 49 -11.61 -12.34 4.31
C ILE A 49 -12.71 -11.53 5.00
N GLY A 50 -12.43 -10.27 5.34
CA GLY A 50 -13.42 -9.41 5.98
C GLY A 50 -14.71 -9.26 5.17
N VAL A 51 -14.59 -9.09 3.85
CA VAL A 51 -15.76 -9.01 2.95
C VAL A 51 -16.54 -10.33 2.93
N VAL A 52 -15.84 -11.46 2.83
CA VAL A 52 -16.48 -12.79 2.80
C VAL A 52 -17.23 -13.06 4.11
N ILE A 53 -16.60 -12.80 5.26
CA ILE A 53 -17.24 -12.97 6.57
C ILE A 53 -18.49 -12.11 6.68
N LEU A 54 -18.41 -10.84 6.27
CA LEU A 54 -19.54 -9.93 6.34
C LEU A 54 -20.71 -10.41 5.48
N ALA A 55 -20.43 -10.88 4.25
CA ALA A 55 -21.45 -11.45 3.37
C ALA A 55 -22.14 -12.68 3.99
N VAL A 56 -21.36 -13.59 4.60
CA VAL A 56 -21.90 -14.79 5.25
C VAL A 56 -22.79 -14.42 6.44
N ILE A 57 -22.36 -13.48 7.28
CA ILE A 57 -23.14 -13.01 8.43
C ILE A 57 -24.45 -12.37 7.96
N SER A 58 -24.39 -11.50 6.94
CA SER A 58 -25.59 -10.89 6.37
C SER A 58 -26.57 -11.94 5.85
N LEU A 59 -26.09 -12.97 5.15
CA LEU A 59 -26.92 -14.06 4.66
C LEU A 59 -27.59 -14.84 5.80
N ALA A 60 -26.84 -15.16 6.85
CA ALA A 60 -27.35 -15.86 8.02
C ALA A 60 -28.44 -15.07 8.75
N LEU A 61 -28.26 -13.75 8.89
CA LEU A 61 -29.25 -12.86 9.50
C LEU A 61 -30.54 -12.78 8.68
N ILE A 62 -30.43 -12.73 7.34
CA ILE A 62 -31.60 -12.73 6.46
C ILE A 62 -32.38 -14.03 6.62
N ILE A 63 -31.69 -15.17 6.57
CA ILE A 63 -32.32 -16.50 6.74
C ILE A 63 -32.98 -16.60 8.12
N SER A 64 -32.28 -16.19 9.18
CA SER A 64 -32.83 -16.16 10.53
C SER A 64 -34.06 -15.26 10.64
N GLY A 65 -34.06 -14.10 9.99
CA GLY A 65 -35.18 -13.17 9.97
C GLY A 65 -36.40 -13.75 9.24
N ILE A 66 -36.18 -14.42 8.10
CA ILE A 66 -37.24 -15.11 7.37
C ILE A 66 -37.84 -16.23 8.22
N ILE A 67 -37.01 -17.09 8.82
CA ILE A 67 -37.49 -18.18 9.70
C ILE A 67 -38.29 -17.62 10.88
N SER A 68 -37.83 -16.52 11.48
CA SER A 68 -38.53 -15.84 12.56
C SER A 68 -39.87 -15.22 12.14
N LEU A 69 -40.08 -14.94 10.85
CA LEU A 69 -41.32 -14.34 10.35
C LEU A 69 -42.41 -15.40 10.13
N PHE A 70 -42.01 -16.63 9.80
CA PHE A 70 -42.91 -17.74 9.48
C PHE A 70 -43.12 -18.71 10.65
N ARG A 71 -42.58 -18.41 11.83
CA ARG A 71 -42.77 -19.15 13.08
C ARG A 71 -43.54 -18.29 14.07
#